data_AF-A0A916CDK6-F1
#
_entry.id   AF-A0A916CDK6-F1
#
_cell.length_a   1.000
_cell.length_b   1.000
_cell.length_c   1.000
_cell.angle_alpha   90.00
_cell.angle_beta   90.00
_cell.angle_gamma   90.00
#
_symmetry.space_group_name_H-M   'P 1'
#
loop_
_entity.id
_entity.type
_entity.pdbx_description
1 polymer ?
#
loop_
_entity_poly.entity_id
_entity_poly.type
_entity_poly.pdbx_seq_one_letter_code
_entity_poly.pdbx_strand_id
1 'polypeptide(L)'
;VDTILRRMPDYINYLTPQFSRTDINFQRVSTVDTSNPFIARDIPTPDESFVVVRFRNPKGVDFPYYLSMIHNSFMSRPNTIVVPGGKMNLALELILTPIMHDMIQNRNK
;
A
#
# COMPACT_ATOMS: atom_id res chain seq x y z
N VAL A 1 -17.38 -0.92 -20.91
CA VAL A 1 -17.55 -1.93 -19.83
C VAL A 1 -16.94 -3.27 -20.23
N ASP A 2 -17.15 -3.73 -21.46
CA ASP A 2 -16.64 -5.02 -21.98
C ASP A 2 -15.15 -5.27 -21.78
N THR A 3 -14.30 -4.23 -21.95
CA THR A 3 -12.87 -4.34 -21.70
C THR A 3 -12.54 -4.70 -20.25
N ILE A 4 -13.29 -4.17 -19.28
CA ILE A 4 -13.10 -4.49 -17.85
C ILE A 4 -13.55 -5.93 -17.60
N LEU A 5 -14.74 -6.31 -18.07
CA LEU A 5 -15.27 -7.66 -17.90
C LEU A 5 -14.34 -8.72 -18.49
N ARG A 6 -13.77 -8.48 -19.68
CA ARG A 6 -12.81 -9.39 -20.32
C ARG A 6 -11.53 -9.57 -19.49
N ARG A 7 -11.13 -8.59 -18.69
CA ARG A 7 -9.93 -8.63 -17.84
C ARG A 7 -10.17 -9.25 -16.47
N MET A 8 -11.42 -9.29 -15.99
CA MET A 8 -11.73 -9.77 -14.65
C MET A 8 -11.29 -11.22 -14.38
N PRO A 9 -11.48 -12.19 -15.30
CA PRO A 9 -11.00 -13.55 -15.09
C PRO A 9 -9.48 -13.60 -14.85
N ASP A 10 -8.70 -12.86 -15.63
CA ASP A 10 -7.23 -12.87 -15.50
C ASP A 10 -6.78 -12.13 -14.23
N TYR A 11 -7.42 -11.01 -13.90
CA TYR A 11 -7.17 -10.29 -12.66
C TYR A 11 -7.36 -11.20 -11.44
N ILE A 12 -8.46 -11.96 -11.40
CA ILE A 12 -8.77 -12.88 -10.30
C ILE A 12 -7.79 -14.05 -10.27
N ASN A 13 -7.57 -14.73 -11.40
CA ASN A 13 -6.81 -15.98 -11.42
C ASN A 13 -5.29 -15.78 -11.33
N TYR A 14 -4.77 -14.64 -11.80
CA TYR A 14 -3.32 -14.44 -11.91
C TYR A 14 -2.78 -13.24 -11.13
N LEU A 15 -3.56 -12.18 -10.91
CA LEU A 15 -3.09 -11.00 -10.16
C LEU A 15 -3.39 -11.10 -8.66
N THR A 16 -4.65 -11.34 -8.28
CA THR A 16 -5.01 -11.35 -6.84
C THR A 16 -4.23 -12.36 -5.98
N PRO A 17 -3.82 -13.56 -6.46
CA PRO A 17 -3.03 -14.49 -5.66
C PRO A 17 -1.64 -13.95 -5.32
N GLN A 18 -1.09 -13.03 -6.13
CA GLN A 18 0.24 -12.44 -5.90
C GLN A 18 0.25 -11.56 -4.65
N PHE A 19 -0.84 -10.85 -4.35
CA PHE A 19 -0.96 -10.01 -3.14
C PHE A 19 -0.92 -10.82 -1.84
N SER A 20 -1.09 -12.14 -1.90
CA SER A 20 -0.91 -13.05 -0.75
C SER A 20 0.54 -13.52 -0.56
N ARG A 21 1.39 -13.28 -1.56
CA ARG A 21 2.80 -13.71 -1.57
C ARG A 21 3.77 -12.60 -1.18
N THR A 22 3.37 -11.35 -1.34
CA THR A 22 4.14 -10.16 -0.98
C THR A 22 4.41 -10.06 0.52
N ASP A 23 5.58 -9.54 0.89
CA ASP A 23 5.95 -9.27 2.28
C ASP A 23 5.28 -8.01 2.82
N ILE A 24 5.12 -7.01 1.96
CA ILE A 24 4.47 -5.74 2.28
C ILE A 24 3.53 -5.36 1.13
N ASN A 25 2.28 -5.04 1.46
CA ASN A 25 1.30 -4.54 0.50
C ASN A 25 1.04 -3.05 0.76
N PHE A 26 1.10 -2.24 -0.31
CA PHE A 26 0.67 -0.85 -0.31
C PHE A 26 -0.61 -0.76 -1.15
N GLN A 27 -1.76 -0.66 -0.47
CA GLN A 27 -3.06 -0.56 -1.11
C GLN A 27 -3.57 0.87 -1.04
N ARG A 28 -3.71 1.53 -2.19
CA ARG A 28 -4.36 2.84 -2.25
C ARG A 28 -5.88 2.69 -2.20
N VAL A 29 -6.53 3.50 -1.37
CA VAL A 29 -7.97 3.51 -1.14
C VAL A 29 -8.47 4.94 -1.25
N SER A 30 -9.35 5.21 -2.21
CA SER A 30 -9.95 6.53 -2.41
C SER A 30 -10.93 6.87 -1.29
N THR A 31 -10.93 8.13 -0.87
CA THR A 31 -11.88 8.68 0.12
C THR A 31 -13.04 9.44 -0.53
N VAL A 32 -13.03 9.54 -1.85
CA VAL A 32 -14.09 10.13 -2.69
C VAL A 32 -15.02 9.04 -3.25
N ASP A 33 -16.19 9.46 -3.75
CA ASP A 33 -17.18 8.55 -4.31
C ASP A 33 -16.65 7.86 -5.58
N THR A 34 -16.45 6.55 -5.48
CA THR A 34 -16.03 5.65 -6.56
C THR A 34 -17.07 4.54 -6.79
N SER A 35 -18.30 4.72 -6.29
CA SER A 35 -19.39 3.74 -6.38
C SER A 35 -19.74 3.35 -7.82
N ASN A 36 -19.64 4.30 -8.76
CA ASN A 36 -19.74 4.05 -10.20
C ASN A 36 -18.49 4.56 -10.95
N PRO A 37 -17.49 3.69 -11.20
CA PRO A 37 -16.25 4.09 -11.85
C PRO A 37 -16.41 4.40 -13.34
N PHE A 38 -17.56 4.12 -13.96
CA PHE A 38 -17.80 4.36 -15.39
C PHE A 38 -18.25 5.78 -15.70
N ILE A 39 -18.70 6.54 -14.69
CA ILE A 39 -19.10 7.94 -14.81
C ILE A 39 -18.11 8.91 -14.14
N ALA A 40 -17.08 8.37 -13.49
CA ALA A 40 -16.04 9.16 -12.84
C ALA A 40 -15.31 10.01 -13.89
N ARG A 41 -15.23 11.32 -13.64
CA ARG A 41 -14.59 12.29 -14.56
C ARG A 41 -13.08 12.34 -14.35
N ASP A 42 -12.65 12.25 -13.09
CA ASP A 42 -11.26 12.44 -12.69
C ASP A 42 -10.77 11.28 -11.82
N ILE A 43 -9.46 11.01 -11.89
CA ILE A 43 -8.81 10.03 -11.03
C ILE A 43 -8.59 10.68 -9.67
N PRO A 44 -8.99 10.02 -8.54
CA PRO A 44 -8.76 10.56 -7.22
C PRO A 44 -7.30 10.95 -7.01
N THR A 45 -7.07 12.15 -6.52
CA THR A 45 -5.74 12.68 -6.22
C THR A 45 -5.13 12.01 -4.99
N PRO A 46 -3.81 12.10 -4.75
CA PRO A 46 -3.20 11.52 -3.55
C PRO A 46 -3.85 12.01 -2.25
N ASP A 47 -4.23 13.28 -2.16
CA ASP A 47 -4.89 13.85 -0.99
C ASP A 47 -6.33 13.35 -0.79
N GLU A 48 -6.97 12.85 -1.85
CA GLU A 48 -8.27 12.18 -1.84
C GLU A 48 -8.16 10.65 -1.64
N SER A 49 -7.09 10.20 -1.01
CA SER A 49 -6.85 8.79 -0.78
C SER A 49 -6.04 8.52 0.48
N PHE A 50 -6.18 7.32 1.01
CA PHE A 50 -5.26 6.72 1.96
C PHE A 50 -4.48 5.60 1.30
N VAL A 51 -3.34 5.25 1.89
CA VAL A 51 -2.58 4.06 1.56
C VAL A 51 -2.55 3.15 2.79
N VAL A 52 -3.12 1.97 2.65
CA VAL A 52 -3.09 0.91 3.64
C VAL A 52 -1.83 0.09 3.43
N VAL A 53 -0.91 0.15 4.40
CA VAL A 53 0.35 -0.58 4.36
C VAL A 53 0.28 -1.76 5.31
N ARG A 54 0.19 -2.97 4.74
CA ARG A 54 0.10 -4.22 5.49
C ARG A 54 1.42 -4.97 5.43
N PHE A 55 1.95 -5.32 6.60
CA PHE A 55 3.11 -6.20 6.74
C PHE A 55 2.65 -7.64 6.93
N ARG A 56 3.24 -8.58 6.16
CA ARG A 56 2.99 -10.02 6.30
C ARG A 56 3.50 -10.55 7.63
N ASN A 57 4.70 -10.12 8.02
CA ASN A 57 5.30 -10.42 9.32
C ASN A 57 5.66 -9.10 10.02
N PRO A 58 4.90 -8.69 11.06
CA PRO A 58 5.15 -7.43 11.76
C PRO A 58 6.34 -7.48 12.75
N LYS A 59 7.01 -8.63 12.90
CA LYS A 59 8.18 -8.74 13.80
C LYS A 59 9.31 -7.84 13.32
N GLY A 60 9.82 -7.00 14.22
CA GLY A 60 10.90 -6.05 13.93
C GLY A 60 10.44 -4.75 13.25
N VAL A 61 9.14 -4.57 13.03
CA VAL A 61 8.58 -3.34 12.46
C VAL A 61 8.30 -2.33 13.58
N ASP A 62 8.92 -1.15 13.51
CA ASP A 62 8.74 -0.08 14.49
C ASP A 62 7.55 0.83 14.10
N PHE A 63 6.34 0.37 14.38
CA PHE A 63 5.12 1.16 14.13
C PHE A 63 5.10 2.49 14.90
N PRO A 64 5.48 2.57 16.19
CA PRO A 64 5.59 3.85 16.89
C PRO A 64 6.48 4.88 16.19
N TYR A 65 7.63 4.46 15.65
CA TYR A 65 8.48 5.32 14.83
C TYR A 65 7.78 5.80 13.55
N TYR A 66 7.12 4.91 12.82
CA TYR A 66 6.40 5.32 11.61
C TYR A 66 5.23 6.27 11.90
N LEU A 67 4.50 6.06 13.00
CA LEU A 67 3.41 6.93 13.41
C LEU A 67 3.90 8.34 13.79
N SER A 68 5.07 8.46 14.41
CA SER A 68 5.64 9.77 14.77
C SER A 68 6.19 10.52 13.56
N MET A 69 6.78 9.80 12.60
CA MET A 69 7.34 10.40 11.38
C MET A 69 6.24 10.77 10.37
N ILE A 70 5.26 9.89 10.19
CA ILE A 70 4.19 10.05 9.19
C ILE A 70 2.97 10.66 9.87
N HIS A 71 2.93 11.98 9.93
CA HIS A 71 1.84 12.70 10.59
C HIS A 71 0.48 12.34 9.98
N ASN A 72 -0.54 12.21 10.83
CA ASN A 72 -1.90 11.76 10.49
C ASN A 72 -1.99 10.31 9.97
N SER A 73 -0.95 9.50 10.18
CA SER A 73 -1.08 8.05 10.05
C SER A 73 -1.66 7.44 11.32
N PHE A 74 -2.27 6.27 11.19
CA PHE A 74 -2.86 5.53 12.31
C PHE A 74 -2.84 4.03 12.06
N MET A 75 -2.96 3.24 13.12
CA MET A 75 -3.02 1.78 13.02
C MET A 75 -4.47 1.32 12.82
N SER A 76 -4.73 0.53 11.78
CA SER A 76 -6.03 -0.11 11.57
C SER A 76 -6.08 -1.55 12.10
N ARG A 77 -4.92 -2.22 12.12
CA ARG A 77 -4.70 -3.58 12.68
C ARG A 77 -3.28 -3.65 13.26
N PRO A 78 -2.97 -4.63 14.12
CA PRO A 78 -1.62 -4.77 14.71
C PRO A 78 -0.46 -4.90 13.70
N ASN A 79 -0.74 -5.32 12.47
CA ASN A 79 0.24 -5.46 11.39
C ASN A 79 0.01 -4.49 10.22
N THR A 80 -0.82 -3.46 10.41
CA THR A 80 -1.24 -2.56 9.34
C THR A 80 -1.29 -1.11 9.81
N ILE A 81 -0.57 -0.25 9.10
CA ILE A 81 -0.60 1.20 9.25
C ILE A 81 -1.34 1.82 8.05
N VAL A 82 -2.15 2.85 8.31
CA VAL A 82 -2.85 3.64 7.29
C VAL A 82 -2.16 4.99 7.20
N VAL A 83 -1.80 5.38 5.98
CA VAL A 83 -1.02 6.58 5.69
C VAL A 83 -1.81 7.51 4.75
N PRO A 84 -1.84 8.84 4.97
CA PRO A 84 -2.41 9.77 4.01
C PRO A 84 -1.75 9.63 2.62
N GLY A 85 -2.53 9.60 1.54
CA GLY A 85 -2.01 9.30 0.20
C GLY A 85 -0.97 10.30 -0.29
N GLY A 86 -1.08 11.59 0.06
CA GLY A 86 -0.03 12.59 -0.20
C GLY A 86 1.33 12.30 0.47
N LYS A 87 1.38 11.39 1.45
CA LYS A 87 2.59 10.96 2.18
C LYS A 87 3.06 9.55 1.80
N MET A 88 2.53 8.98 0.72
CA MET A 88 2.92 7.64 0.26
C MET A 88 4.41 7.51 0.01
N ASN A 89 5.04 8.51 -0.63
CA ASN A 89 6.47 8.47 -0.93
C ASN A 89 7.33 8.47 0.34
N LEU A 90 6.97 9.29 1.33
CA LEU A 90 7.63 9.29 2.63
C LEU A 90 7.51 7.93 3.33
N ALA A 91 6.33 7.31 3.28
CA ALA A 91 6.13 5.98 3.84
C ALA A 91 6.97 4.91 3.13
N LEU A 92 7.03 4.94 1.79
CA LEU A 92 7.89 4.05 1.01
C LEU A 92 9.35 4.22 1.40
N GLU A 93 9.84 5.45 1.52
CA GLU A 93 11.22 5.72 1.91
C GLU A 93 11.54 5.20 3.32
N LEU A 94 10.73 5.54 4.32
CA LEU A 94 10.95 5.11 5.71
C LEU A 94 10.88 3.59 5.89
N ILE A 95 10.02 2.91 5.11
CA ILE A 95 9.82 1.46 5.23
C ILE A 95 10.84 0.69 4.40
N LEU A 96 11.05 1.06 3.13
CA LEU A 96 11.85 0.26 2.20
C LEU A 96 13.35 0.57 2.25
N THR A 97 13.75 1.79 2.58
CA THR A 97 15.18 2.16 2.65
C THR A 97 15.99 1.26 3.60
N PRO A 98 15.59 1.03 4.87
CA PRO A 98 16.35 0.16 5.75
C PRO A 98 16.37 -1.29 5.25
N ILE A 99 15.27 -1.78 4.66
CA ILE A 99 15.19 -3.14 4.08
C ILE A 99 16.18 -3.29 2.92
N MET A 100 16.20 -2.32 1.99
CA MET A 100 17.14 -2.33 0.87
C MET A 100 18.59 -2.25 1.34
N HIS A 101 18.86 -1.44 2.38
CA HIS A 101 20.21 -1.33 2.94
C HIS A 101 20.67 -2.67 3.51
N ASP A 102 19.84 -3.36 4.28
CA ASP A 102 20.14 -4.68 4.84
C ASP A 102 20.34 -5.73 3.72
N MET A 103 19.49 -5.73 2.70
CA MET A 103 19.64 -6.62 1.54
C MET A 103 20.98 -6.42 0.81
N ILE A 104 21.43 -5.17 0.64
CA ILE A 104 22.70 -4.86 -0.01
C ILE A 104 23.88 -5.29 0.87
N GLN A 105 23.82 -5.01 2.18
CA GLN A 105 24.87 -5.40 3.11
C GLN A 105 25.03 -6.92 3.22
N ASN A 106 23.93 -7.66 3.16
CA ASN A 106 23.93 -9.12 3.24
C ASN A 106 24.15 -9.82 1.90
N ARG A 107 24.28 -9.09 0.79
CA ARG A 107 24.48 -9.66 -0.56
C ARG A 107 25.80 -10.43 -0.71
N ASN A 108 26.85 -10.00 0.01
CA ASN A 108 28.22 -10.53 -0.12
C ASN A 108 28.67 -11.33 1.12
N LYS A 109 27.76 -11.61 2.05
CA LYS A 109 27.98 -12.60 3.11
C LYS A 109 27.54 -13.96 2.64
#